data_AF-A0A352VIK8-F1
#
_entry.id   AF-A0A352VIK8-F1
#
_cell.length_a   1.000
_cell.length_b   1.000
_cell.length_c   1.000
_cell.angle_alpha   90.00
_cell.angle_beta   90.00
_cell.angle_gamma   90.00
#
_symmetry.space_group_name_H-M   'P 1'
#
loop_
_entity.id
_entity.type
_entity.pdbx_description
1 polymer ?
#
loop_
_entity_poly.entity_id
_entity_poly.type
_entity_poly.pdbx_seq_one_letter_code
_entity_poly.pdbx_strand_id
1 'polypeptide(L)' 'MDVISRIDAILGEIALERVRKGGLELVVTDLAMPSFNGLRLIQALREMHRDTPVIAVSGQ' A
#
# COMPACT_ATOMS: atom_id res chain seq x y z
N MET A 1 1.44 20.35 -3.64
CA MET A 1 0.68 19.23 -3.06
C MET A 1 0.41 18.25 -4.19
N ASP A 2 1.28 17.25 -4.35
CA ASP A 2 1.07 16.15 -5.30
C ASP A 2 0.09 15.18 -4.66
N VAL A 3 -1.21 15.39 -4.85
CA VAL A 3 -2.20 14.73 -3.97
C VAL A 3 -2.50 13.29 -4.36
N ILE A 4 -2.22 12.82 -5.59
CA ILE A 4 -2.47 11.42 -5.95
C ILE A 4 -1.41 10.93 -6.94
N SER A 5 -0.29 10.38 -6.45
CA SER A 5 0.49 9.48 -7.28
C SER A 5 -0.33 8.20 -7.45
N ARG A 6 -1.11 8.10 -8.52
CA ARG A 6 -1.78 6.86 -8.90
C ARG A 6 -0.70 5.87 -9.32
N ILE A 7 -0.17 5.15 -8.35
CA ILE A 7 0.76 4.06 -8.59
C ILE A 7 -0.13 2.85 -8.86
N ASP A 8 -0.27 2.52 -10.14
CA ASP A 8 -0.73 1.20 -10.55
C ASP A 8 0.38 0.23 -10.12
N ALA A 9 0.38 -0.15 -8.83
CA ALA A 9 1.38 -1.01 -8.21
C ALA A 9 1.14 -2.44 -8.66
N ILE A 10 1.46 -2.71 -9.93
CA ILE A 10 1.45 -4.04 -10.52
C ILE A 10 2.47 -4.95 -9.78
N LEU A 11 3.44 -4.37 -9.07
CA LEU A 11 4.37 -5.06 -8.18
C LEU A 11 4.47 -4.38 -6.80
N GLY A 12 4.08 -5.09 -5.75
CA GLY A 12 4.06 -4.57 -4.38
C GLY A 12 5.40 -4.06 -3.83
N GLU A 13 6.54 -4.44 -4.42
CA GLU A 13 7.85 -3.90 -4.07
C GLU A 13 7.98 -2.39 -4.33
N ILE A 14 7.35 -1.88 -5.40
CA ILE A 14 7.35 -0.45 -5.73
C ILE A 14 6.60 0.34 -4.64
N ALA A 15 5.49 -0.22 -4.16
CA ALA A 15 4.73 0.37 -3.07
C ALA A 15 5.56 0.42 -1.77
N LEU A 16 6.25 -0.67 -1.44
CA LEU A 16 7.11 -0.75 -0.24
C LEU A 16 8.30 0.22 -0.29
N GLU A 17 8.92 0.41 -1.45
CA GLU A 17 10.00 1.37 -1.59
C GLU A 17 9.50 2.82 -1.40
N ARG A 18 8.29 3.14 -1.88
CA ARG A 18 7.71 4.46 -1.66
C ARG A 18 7.30 4.68 -0.20
N VAL A 19 6.74 3.65 0.43
CA VAL A 19 6.51 3.63 1.88
C VAL A 19 7.83 3.93 2.59
N ARG A 20 8.92 3.23 2.28
CA ARG A 20 10.22 3.45 2.91
C ARG A 20 10.68 4.91 2.80
N LYS A 21 10.49 5.54 1.64
CA LYS A 21 10.82 6.96 1.39
C LYS A 21 9.99 7.98 2.18
N GLY A 22 8.90 7.57 2.84
CA GLY A 22 8.07 8.46 3.65
C GLY A 22 7.07 9.29 2.83
N GLY A 23 6.33 10.16 3.52
CA GLY A 23 5.39 11.09 2.89
C GLY A 23 4.07 10.47 2.42
N LEU A 24 3.74 9.26 2.88
CA LEU A 24 2.44 8.63 2.62
C LEU A 24 1.51 8.86 3.81
N GLU A 25 0.43 9.57 3.56
CA GLU A 25 -0.61 9.88 4.55
C GLU A 25 -1.74 8.83 4.54
N LEU A 26 -1.86 8.07 3.45
CA LEU A 26 -2.89 7.05 3.25
C LEU A 26 -2.41 5.97 2.27
N VAL A 27 -2.76 4.72 2.56
CA VAL A 27 -2.63 3.60 1.62
C VAL A 27 -4.03 3.07 1.31
N VAL A 28 -4.31 2.86 0.02
CA VAL A 28 -5.54 2.19 -0.44
C VAL A 28 -5.12 0.94 -1.21
N THR A 29 -5.67 -0.22 -0.83
CA THR A 29 -5.30 -1.51 -1.45
C THR A 29 -6.52 -2.42 -1.57
N ASP A 30 -6.56 -3.23 -2.64
CA ASP A 30 -7.54 -4.29 -2.79
C ASP A 30 -7.00 -5.60 -2.17
N LEU A 31 -7.82 -6.28 -1.36
CA LEU A 31 -7.47 -7.55 -0.75
C LEU A 31 -7.47 -8.72 -1.74
N ALA A 32 -8.27 -8.65 -2.80
CA ALA A 32 -8.49 -9.71 -3.78
C ALA A 32 -7.64 -9.55 -5.05
N MET A 33 -6.48 -8.87 -4.97
CA MET A 33 -5.59 -8.71 -6.11
C MET A 33 -4.91 -10.04 -6.51
N PRO A 34 -4.94 -10.44 -7.80
CA PRO A 34 -4.43 -11.74 -8.27
C PRO A 34 -2.92 -11.95 -8.08
N SER A 35 -2.13 -10.88 -8.03
CA SER A 35 -0.66 -10.94 -8.06
C SER A 35 0.03 -10.40 -6.81
N PHE A 36 -0.69 -9.61 -5.99
CA PHE A 36 -0.15 -9.05 -4.76
C PHE A 36 -1.23 -8.98 -3.69
N ASN A 37 -1.01 -9.66 -2.58
CA ASN A 37 -1.99 -9.71 -1.50
C ASN A 37 -1.93 -8.40 -0.70
N GLY A 38 -3.00 -7.61 -0.69
CA GLY A 38 -3.10 -6.39 0.12
C GLY A 38 -2.78 -6.60 1.61
N LEU A 39 -2.99 -7.81 2.15
CA LEU A 39 -2.56 -8.16 3.51
C LEU A 39 -1.04 -8.19 3.68
N ARG A 40 -0.27 -8.61 2.67
CA ARG A 40 1.20 -8.60 2.72
C ARG A 40 1.74 -7.18 2.79
N LEU A 41 1.09 -6.24 2.08
CA LEU A 41 1.41 -4.81 2.18
C LEU A 41 1.16 -4.28 3.59
N ILE A 42 0.00 -4.61 4.16
CA ILE A 42 -0.37 -4.21 5.52
C ILE A 42 0.64 -4.78 6.53
N GLN A 43 1.00 -6.06 6.41
CA GLN A 43 2.00 -6.69 7.29
C GLN A 43 3.35 -5.99 7.22
N ALA A 44 3.88 -5.76 6.01
CA ALA A 44 5.16 -5.09 5.82
C ALA A 44 5.15 -3.65 6.36
N LEU A 45 4.03 -2.91 6.23
CA LEU A 45 3.86 -1.59 6.85
C LEU A 45 4.02 -1.65 8.37
N ARG A 46 3.42 -2.65 9.03
CA ARG A 46 3.49 -2.81 10.49
C ARG A 46 4.88 -3.26 10.95
N GLU A 47 5.53 -4.15 10.21
CA GLU A 47 6.93 -4.55 10.46
C GLU A 47 7.90 -3.36 10.35
N MET A 48 7.60 -2.41 9.46
CA MET A 48 8.36 -1.15 9.33
C MET A 48 7.99 -0.08 10.38
N HIS A 49 7.17 -0.42 11.39
CA HIS A 49 6.63 0.50 12.40
C HIS A 49 5.97 1.74 11.78
N ARG A 50 5.24 1.55 10.67
CA ARG A 50 4.49 2.63 10.02
C ARG A 50 3.04 2.60 10.48
N ASP A 51 2.62 3.71 11.08
CA ASP A 51 1.24 3.95 11.50
C ASP A 51 0.36 4.55 10.39
N THR A 52 0.85 4.54 9.15
CA THR A 52 0.09 5.04 7.99
C THR A 52 -1.29 4.36 7.93
N PRO A 53 -2.38 5.14 7.90
CA PRO A 53 -3.73 4.61 7.72
C PRO A 53 -3.85 3.78 6.44
N VAL A 54 -4.60 2.67 6.52
CA VAL A 54 -4.85 1.79 5.37
C VAL A 54 -6.36 1.62 5.19
N ILE A 55 -6.84 1.87 3.97
CA ILE A 55 -8.17 1.48 3.52
C ILE A 55 -8.00 0.22 2.66
N ALA A 56 -8.51 -0.89 3.16
CA ALA A 56 -8.60 -2.14 2.42
C ALA A 56 -9.98 -2.24 1.77
N VAL A 57 -10.01 -2.48 0.46
CA VAL A 57 -11.24 -2.70 -0.31
C VAL A 57 -11.25 -4.16 -0.75
N SER A 58 -12.42 -4.79 -0.81
CA SER A 58 -12.59 -6.10 -1.42
C SER A 58 -13.82 -6.04 -2.29
N GLY A 59 -13.65 -6.31 -3.59
CA GLY A 59 -14.76 -6.59 -4.49
C GLY A 59 -15.09 -8.07 -4.41
N GLN A 60 -16.37 -8.40 -4.20
CA GLN A 60 -16.90 -9.70 -4.61
C GLN A 60 -17.31 -9.64 -6.08
#